data_AF-A0A7K0VY20-F1
#
_entry.id   AF-A0A7K0VY20-F1
#
_cell.length_a   1.000
_cell.length_b   1.000
_cell.length_c   1.000
_cell.angle_alpha   90.00
_cell.angle_beta   90.00
_cell.angle_gamma   90.00
#
_symmetry.space_group_name_H-M   'P 1'
#
loop_
_entity.id
_entity.type
_entity.pdbx_description
1 polymer ?
#
loop_
_entity_poly.entity_id
_entity_poly.type
_entity_poly.pdbx_seq_one_letter_code
_entity_poly.pdbx_strand_id
1 'polypeptide(L)'
;LQQEASRKQRWGAQRTMRVAQGLYERGFITYMRTDSTTLSQTALDAARSQARELYGPEYVSEVPRRFDKKSKNAQEAHEAIRPAGDVFKTPAEVAGELTGDDFALYELIWKRTVASQMTDAIGRTATLRLGAKSADGKDVEFSASGTVITFRGFMAAYEEAADDEKTETDDAERRLPPLSVGDSVTASALIPQDHSTNPPARYTEASLVKALEERGIGRPSTYASIMGTILDRGYVNKRGSALVPTFLAFAVTRLLEDHFAHLVDYNFTASMEDGLDEIASGNADMKQWLSRFYFGGDDLVGLKTLTGDLGEIDARDNSTFAVGDPGLGINLRVGKFGPYLERETEGELQRANVPMDLAPDELTVEKAEELFAIPSGERELGEHPEWGVSIVAKSGRYGAYVTEVLPEGSPKTLKPRTASLFASMNLDTVTLDDALRLLSLPRVVGIDPSDEQEITVQNGRYGPYLKKGTDSRTIASEDLIFAITLDEALAIYAQPKQRGRRAAAPPMRDLGIDPSTSKPVVIKEGRFGPYITDGETNATVPSSADPMTLSVDRAFDLLAAKRAAGPTPKKVTAKKTTAKKTARKTPTPPKSTTARTVKKKSARKS
;
A
#
# COMPACT_ATOMS: atom_id res chain seq x y z
N LEU A 1 -3.71 12.70 -13.92
CA LEU A 1 -4.01 11.29 -14.32
C LEU A 1 -4.27 10.36 -13.15
N GLN A 2 -3.31 10.13 -12.25
CA GLN A 2 -3.47 9.16 -11.14
C GLN A 2 -4.68 9.46 -10.24
N GLN A 3 -4.88 10.73 -9.89
CA GLN A 3 -6.01 11.17 -9.07
C GLN A 3 -7.36 10.83 -9.74
N GLU A 4 -7.57 11.28 -10.98
CA GLU A 4 -8.82 11.01 -11.72
C GLU A 4 -9.06 9.51 -11.97
N ALA A 5 -8.02 8.74 -12.29
CA ALA A 5 -8.14 7.29 -12.43
C ALA A 5 -8.56 6.60 -11.11
N SER A 6 -8.12 7.14 -9.97
CA SER A 6 -8.55 6.66 -8.66
C SER A 6 -10.00 7.00 -8.37
N ARG A 7 -10.41 8.24 -8.66
CA ARG A 7 -11.78 8.69 -8.39
C ARG A 7 -12.79 7.97 -9.29
N LYS A 8 -12.58 7.98 -10.60
CA LYS A 8 -13.55 7.48 -11.59
C LYS A 8 -13.47 5.97 -11.81
N GLN A 9 -12.28 5.37 -11.79
CA GLN A 9 -12.10 3.95 -12.08
C GLN A 9 -11.79 3.11 -10.83
N ARG A 10 -11.65 3.73 -9.65
CA ARG A 10 -11.27 3.07 -8.39
C ARG A 10 -9.91 2.37 -8.48
N TRP A 11 -8.99 2.90 -9.29
CA TRP A 11 -7.65 2.34 -9.46
C TRP A 11 -6.64 2.95 -8.49
N GLY A 12 -5.74 2.13 -7.98
CA GLY A 12 -4.54 2.63 -7.29
C GLY A 12 -3.48 3.12 -8.29
N ALA A 13 -2.57 3.98 -7.84
CA ALA A 13 -1.52 4.60 -8.65
C ALA A 13 -0.69 3.58 -9.43
N GLN A 14 -0.36 2.43 -8.82
CA GLN A 14 0.40 1.36 -9.49
C GLN A 14 -0.37 0.71 -10.64
N ARG A 15 -1.70 0.54 -10.52
CA ARG A 15 -2.52 0.00 -11.62
C ARG A 15 -2.58 1.02 -12.75
N THR A 16 -2.87 2.29 -12.44
CA THR A 16 -2.94 3.38 -13.42
C THR A 16 -1.63 3.50 -14.21
N MET A 17 -0.48 3.50 -13.53
CA MET A 17 0.82 3.61 -14.21
C MET A 17 1.17 2.40 -15.06
N ARG A 18 0.75 1.19 -14.67
CA ARG A 18 0.94 -0.02 -15.47
C ARG A 18 0.13 0.01 -16.77
N VAL A 19 -1.14 0.43 -16.68
CA VAL A 19 -2.01 0.57 -17.85
C VAL A 19 -1.49 1.69 -18.76
N ALA A 20 -1.10 2.83 -18.18
CA ALA A 20 -0.52 3.94 -18.94
C ALA A 20 0.79 3.54 -19.66
N GLN A 21 1.67 2.77 -19.00
CA GLN A 21 2.88 2.22 -19.63
C GLN A 21 2.52 1.40 -20.87
N GLY A 22 1.56 0.47 -20.76
CA GLY A 22 1.13 -0.37 -21.88
C GLY A 22 0.47 0.43 -23.02
N LEU A 23 -0.24 1.51 -22.72
CA LEU A 23 -0.76 2.44 -23.74
C LEU A 23 0.37 3.20 -24.44
N TYR A 24 1.36 3.69 -23.68
CA TYR A 24 2.52 4.40 -24.23
C TYR A 24 3.36 3.50 -25.14
N GLU A 25 3.70 2.28 -24.70
CA GLU A 25 4.53 1.33 -25.46
C GLU A 25 3.90 0.90 -26.77
N ARG A 26 2.57 0.86 -26.83
CA ARG A 26 1.81 0.57 -28.06
C ARG A 26 1.49 1.83 -28.89
N GLY A 27 1.97 3.00 -28.47
CA GLY A 27 1.84 4.25 -29.22
C GLY A 27 0.44 4.89 -29.16
N PHE A 28 -0.36 4.63 -28.14
CA PHE A 28 -1.68 5.27 -27.97
C PHE A 28 -1.61 6.62 -27.26
N ILE A 29 -0.66 6.79 -26.33
CA ILE A 29 -0.50 8.03 -25.55
C ILE A 29 0.96 8.48 -25.51
N THR A 30 1.17 9.74 -25.14
CA THR A 30 2.51 10.28 -24.83
C THR A 30 3.07 9.71 -23.51
N TYR A 31 4.33 10.02 -23.22
CA TYR A 31 5.01 9.51 -22.03
C TYR A 31 4.28 9.92 -20.74
N MET A 32 3.95 8.93 -19.92
CA MET A 32 3.05 9.08 -18.76
C MET A 32 3.72 9.52 -17.46
N ARG A 33 5.05 9.66 -17.43
CA ARG A 33 5.80 10.18 -16.28
C ARG A 33 6.27 11.59 -16.58
N THR A 34 5.32 12.52 -16.50
CA THR A 34 5.51 13.93 -16.81
C THR A 34 4.83 14.78 -15.74
N ASP A 35 5.44 15.90 -15.40
CA ASP A 35 4.90 16.99 -14.59
C ASP A 35 4.42 18.17 -15.46
N SER A 36 4.69 18.10 -16.77
CA SER A 36 4.25 19.09 -17.75
C SER A 36 2.75 18.97 -18.05
N THR A 37 2.09 20.12 -18.13
CA THR A 37 0.72 20.27 -18.64
C THR A 37 0.68 20.92 -20.02
N THR A 38 1.84 21.19 -20.63
CA THR A 38 1.96 21.84 -21.93
C THR A 38 1.60 20.87 -23.05
N LEU A 39 0.90 21.38 -24.06
CA LEU A 39 0.62 20.68 -25.31
C LEU A 39 1.42 21.33 -26.45
N SER A 40 1.94 20.49 -27.34
CA SER A 40 2.55 20.92 -28.59
C SER A 40 1.52 21.60 -29.50
N GLN A 41 1.98 22.41 -30.46
CA GLN A 41 1.08 23.07 -31.40
C GLN A 41 0.21 22.06 -32.16
N THR A 42 0.80 20.95 -32.62
CA THR A 42 0.07 19.88 -33.30
C THR A 42 -1.01 19.26 -32.41
N ALA A 43 -0.71 19.03 -31.13
CA ALA A 43 -1.68 18.49 -30.18
C ALA A 43 -2.82 19.47 -29.85
N LEU A 44 -2.52 20.78 -29.77
CA LEU A 44 -3.54 21.82 -29.62
C LEU A 44 -4.50 21.79 -30.81
N ASP A 45 -3.97 21.72 -32.03
CA ASP A 45 -4.77 21.71 -33.26
C ASP A 45 -5.62 20.43 -33.38
N ALA A 46 -5.06 19.27 -33.00
CA ALA A 46 -5.78 18.00 -32.97
C ALA A 46 -6.94 18.02 -31.94
N ALA A 47 -6.68 18.48 -30.71
CA ALA A 47 -7.70 18.59 -29.66
C ALA A 47 -8.84 19.53 -30.06
N ARG A 48 -8.50 20.69 -30.65
CA ARG A 48 -9.48 21.68 -31.12
C ARG A 48 -10.31 21.16 -32.28
N SER A 49 -9.70 20.41 -33.20
CA SER A 49 -10.40 19.82 -34.34
C SER A 49 -11.39 18.75 -33.87
N GLN A 50 -10.96 17.86 -32.97
CA GLN A 50 -11.84 16.86 -32.34
C GLN A 50 -12.99 17.52 -31.58
N ALA A 51 -12.72 18.56 -30.79
CA ALA A 51 -13.76 19.30 -30.08
C ALA A 51 -14.79 19.91 -31.04
N ARG A 52 -14.33 20.50 -32.16
CA ARG A 52 -15.21 21.08 -33.18
C ARG A 52 -16.09 20.05 -33.86
N GLU A 53 -15.53 18.90 -34.22
CA GLU A 53 -16.23 17.84 -34.94
C GLU A 53 -17.31 17.19 -34.09
N LEU A 54 -17.03 16.93 -32.81
CA LEU A 54 -17.93 16.22 -31.91
C LEU A 54 -18.97 17.10 -31.22
N TYR A 55 -18.59 18.33 -30.84
CA TYR A 55 -19.42 19.22 -30.02
C TYR A 55 -19.91 20.46 -30.76
N GLY A 56 -19.28 20.82 -31.88
CA GLY A 56 -19.60 22.03 -32.63
C GLY A 56 -18.61 23.18 -32.39
N PRO A 57 -18.54 24.17 -33.30
CA PRO A 57 -17.60 25.29 -33.22
C PRO A 57 -17.79 26.17 -31.97
N GLU A 58 -19.01 26.29 -31.45
CA GLU A 58 -19.34 27.07 -30.26
C GLU A 58 -18.75 26.50 -28.96
N TYR A 59 -18.36 25.22 -28.96
CA TYR A 59 -17.70 24.57 -27.82
C TYR A 59 -16.19 24.70 -27.85
N VAL A 60 -15.60 25.27 -28.91
CA VAL A 60 -14.15 25.43 -29.05
C VAL A 60 -13.75 26.83 -28.61
N SER A 61 -12.77 26.91 -27.70
CA SER A 61 -12.22 28.20 -27.27
C SER A 61 -11.76 29.02 -28.48
N GLU A 62 -12.04 30.32 -28.51
CA GLU A 62 -11.65 31.19 -29.64
C GLU A 62 -10.14 31.13 -29.89
N VAL A 63 -9.37 31.26 -28.80
CA VAL A 63 -7.90 31.16 -28.79
C VAL A 63 -7.47 29.80 -28.19
N PRO A 64 -6.41 29.15 -28.70
CA PRO A 64 -5.84 27.95 -28.09
C PRO A 64 -5.47 28.17 -26.62
N ARG A 65 -5.90 27.26 -25.74
CA ARG A 65 -5.65 27.35 -24.30
C ARG A 65 -4.32 26.71 -23.97
N ARG A 66 -3.43 27.48 -23.35
CA ARG A 66 -2.11 27.02 -22.90
C ARG A 66 -2.08 26.95 -21.37
N PHE A 67 -1.66 25.81 -20.86
CA PHE A 67 -1.58 25.53 -19.43
C PHE A 67 -0.11 25.38 -19.03
N ASP A 68 0.68 26.43 -19.28
CA ASP A 68 2.11 26.42 -18.99
C ASP A 68 2.31 26.59 -17.47
N LYS A 69 2.70 25.50 -16.79
CA LYS A 69 3.27 25.57 -15.44
C LYS A 69 4.77 25.65 -15.58
N LYS A 70 5.41 26.59 -14.87
CA LYS A 70 6.85 26.58 -14.69
C LYS A 70 7.20 25.37 -13.83
N SER A 71 7.75 24.32 -14.43
CA SER A 71 8.41 23.26 -13.70
C SER A 71 9.81 23.75 -13.33
N LYS A 72 10.32 23.39 -12.16
CA LYS A 72 11.73 23.68 -11.80
C LYS A 72 12.72 22.73 -12.49
N ASN A 73 12.22 21.67 -13.13
CA ASN A 73 13.03 20.53 -13.55
C ASN A 73 13.45 20.65 -15.02
N ALA A 74 14.72 20.38 -15.37
CA ALA A 74 15.22 20.43 -16.75
C ALA A 74 14.65 19.34 -17.69
N GLN A 75 13.72 18.50 -17.21
CA GLN A 75 13.00 17.51 -18.02
C GLN A 75 11.81 18.08 -18.80
N GLU A 76 11.69 19.42 -18.92
CA GLU A 76 10.69 20.16 -19.73
C GLU A 76 10.65 19.80 -21.23
N ALA A 77 11.44 18.83 -21.69
CA ALA A 77 11.27 18.23 -23.01
C ALA A 77 10.01 17.33 -23.12
N HIS A 78 9.27 17.11 -22.03
CA HIS A 78 8.09 16.27 -22.03
C HIS A 78 6.79 17.07 -22.13
N GLU A 79 5.90 16.59 -22.98
CA GLU A 79 4.53 17.10 -23.15
C GLU A 79 3.61 16.52 -22.07
N ALA A 80 2.41 17.07 -21.93
CA ALA A 80 1.34 16.48 -21.14
C ALA A 80 0.99 15.05 -21.61
N ILE A 81 0.37 14.27 -20.71
CA ILE A 81 -0.19 12.96 -21.07
C ILE A 81 -1.45 13.18 -21.92
N ARG A 82 -1.37 12.81 -23.19
CA ARG A 82 -2.41 12.98 -24.20
C ARG A 82 -2.43 11.82 -25.19
N PRO A 83 -3.47 11.66 -26.03
CA PRO A 83 -3.41 10.73 -27.15
C PRO A 83 -2.22 11.04 -28.07
N ALA A 84 -1.56 10.01 -28.58
CA ALA A 84 -0.42 10.13 -29.47
C ALA A 84 -0.85 10.46 -30.92
N GLY A 85 0.12 10.84 -31.75
CA GLY A 85 -0.07 11.19 -33.16
C GLY A 85 -0.50 12.65 -33.39
N ASP A 86 -0.48 13.05 -34.66
CA ASP A 86 -0.89 14.38 -35.14
C ASP A 86 -2.42 14.49 -35.29
N VAL A 87 -3.10 13.34 -35.38
CA VAL A 87 -4.55 13.19 -35.34
C VAL A 87 -4.85 12.17 -34.26
N PHE A 88 -5.64 12.58 -33.27
CA PHE A 88 -6.02 11.68 -32.18
C PHE A 88 -7.06 10.68 -32.68
N LYS A 89 -6.81 9.39 -32.48
CA LYS A 89 -7.86 8.38 -32.61
C LYS A 89 -8.95 8.67 -31.59
N THR A 90 -10.21 8.59 -31.98
CA THR A 90 -11.34 8.70 -31.06
C THR A 90 -11.46 7.43 -30.22
N PRO A 91 -12.12 7.49 -29.04
CA PRO A 91 -12.43 6.28 -28.28
C PRO A 91 -13.16 5.22 -29.12
N ALA A 92 -14.08 5.63 -30.00
CA ALA A 92 -14.80 4.71 -30.88
C ALA A 92 -13.87 3.95 -31.84
N GLU A 93 -12.86 4.62 -32.41
CA GLU A 93 -11.91 4.00 -33.33
C GLU A 93 -10.96 3.00 -32.64
N VAL A 94 -10.58 3.27 -31.39
CA VAL A 94 -9.70 2.36 -30.64
C VAL A 94 -10.45 1.25 -29.90
N ALA A 95 -11.79 1.27 -29.87
CA ALA A 95 -12.60 0.28 -29.14
C ALA A 95 -12.40 -1.16 -29.62
N GLY A 96 -11.92 -1.37 -30.86
CA GLY A 96 -11.54 -2.68 -31.39
C GLY A 96 -10.11 -3.12 -31.05
N GLU A 97 -9.23 -2.18 -30.69
CA GLU A 97 -7.81 -2.43 -30.36
C GLU A 97 -7.56 -2.46 -28.84
N LEU A 98 -8.31 -1.64 -28.10
CA LEU A 98 -8.21 -1.46 -26.66
C LEU A 98 -9.48 -1.99 -25.98
N THR A 99 -9.32 -2.77 -24.92
CA THR A 99 -10.43 -3.31 -24.14
C THR A 99 -10.19 -3.13 -22.64
N GLY A 100 -11.27 -3.15 -21.85
CA GLY A 100 -11.19 -3.08 -20.39
C GLY A 100 -10.44 -1.84 -19.89
N ASP A 101 -9.43 -2.07 -19.05
CA ASP A 101 -8.64 -1.00 -18.41
C ASP A 101 -7.91 -0.11 -19.43
N ASP A 102 -7.35 -0.70 -20.49
CA ASP A 102 -6.60 0.06 -21.50
C ASP A 102 -7.51 1.08 -22.19
N PHE A 103 -8.71 0.65 -22.57
CA PHE A 103 -9.73 1.52 -23.15
C PHE A 103 -10.17 2.61 -22.18
N ALA A 104 -10.50 2.23 -20.94
CA ALA A 104 -11.00 3.17 -19.94
C ALA A 104 -9.99 4.28 -19.61
N LEU A 105 -8.69 3.95 -19.56
CA LEU A 105 -7.66 4.95 -19.32
C LEU A 105 -7.41 5.84 -20.53
N TYR A 106 -7.41 5.25 -21.73
CA TYR A 106 -7.28 6.00 -22.96
C TYR A 106 -8.42 7.00 -23.13
N GLU A 107 -9.67 6.57 -22.93
CA GLU A 107 -10.85 7.41 -22.99
C GLU A 107 -10.77 8.56 -21.97
N LEU A 108 -10.33 8.29 -20.75
CA LEU A 108 -10.12 9.32 -19.72
C LEU A 108 -9.11 10.38 -20.18
N ILE A 109 -7.95 9.94 -20.69
CA ILE A 109 -6.89 10.83 -21.19
C ILE A 109 -7.43 11.65 -22.37
N TRP A 110 -8.06 11.00 -23.34
CA TRP A 110 -8.61 11.63 -24.53
C TRP A 110 -9.64 12.70 -24.17
N LYS A 111 -10.63 12.38 -23.33
CA LYS A 111 -11.68 13.34 -22.92
C LYS A 111 -11.07 14.54 -22.21
N ARG A 112 -10.08 14.32 -21.34
CA ARG A 112 -9.39 15.40 -20.63
C ARG A 112 -8.61 16.31 -21.58
N THR A 113 -7.92 15.75 -22.57
CA THR A 113 -7.18 16.53 -23.57
C THR A 113 -8.13 17.37 -24.43
N VAL A 114 -9.23 16.78 -24.92
CA VAL A 114 -10.24 17.51 -25.73
C VAL A 114 -10.90 18.62 -24.92
N ALA A 115 -11.37 18.30 -23.71
CA ALA A 115 -12.00 19.28 -22.81
C ALA A 115 -11.09 20.48 -22.49
N SER A 116 -9.76 20.29 -22.44
CA SER A 116 -8.82 21.37 -22.16
C SER A 116 -8.85 22.51 -23.18
N GLN A 117 -9.30 22.24 -24.41
CA GLN A 117 -9.37 23.22 -25.50
C GLN A 117 -10.79 23.74 -25.76
N MET A 118 -11.76 23.29 -24.96
CA MET A 118 -13.15 23.71 -25.06
C MET A 118 -13.39 25.04 -24.31
N THR A 119 -14.52 25.69 -24.60
CA THR A 119 -14.99 26.89 -23.90
C THR A 119 -15.38 26.61 -22.44
N ASP A 120 -15.39 27.66 -21.61
CA ASP A 120 -15.85 27.54 -20.23
C ASP A 120 -17.34 27.17 -20.16
N ALA A 121 -17.74 26.49 -19.08
CA ALA A 121 -19.15 26.32 -18.74
C ALA A 121 -19.72 27.67 -18.25
N ILE A 122 -20.95 27.97 -18.65
CA ILE A 122 -21.67 29.19 -18.24
C ILE A 122 -22.92 28.78 -17.49
N GLY A 123 -23.06 29.28 -16.27
CA GLY A 123 -24.24 29.06 -15.43
C GLY A 123 -24.67 30.31 -14.68
N ARG A 124 -25.77 30.18 -13.96
CA ARG A 124 -26.32 31.23 -13.08
C ARG A 124 -26.57 30.63 -11.71
N THR A 125 -26.03 31.26 -10.67
CA THR A 125 -26.33 30.93 -9.28
C THR A 125 -27.32 31.96 -8.74
N ALA A 126 -28.42 31.46 -8.16
CA ALA A 126 -29.41 32.26 -7.45
C ALA A 126 -29.40 31.87 -5.97
N THR A 127 -29.37 32.88 -5.10
CA THR A 127 -29.47 32.71 -3.65
C THR A 127 -30.71 33.42 -3.16
N LEU A 128 -31.62 32.65 -2.54
CA LEU A 128 -32.84 33.13 -1.90
C LEU A 128 -32.61 33.25 -0.40
N ARG A 129 -33.06 34.35 0.19
CA ARG A 129 -33.18 34.53 1.64
C ARG A 129 -34.64 34.79 1.97
N LEU A 130 -35.20 33.98 2.87
CA LEU A 130 -36.61 33.97 3.21
C LEU A 130 -36.72 34.32 4.70
N GLY A 131 -37.27 35.49 5.01
CA GLY A 131 -37.58 35.89 6.37
C GLY A 131 -38.89 35.31 6.84
N ALA A 132 -38.93 34.85 8.10
CA ALA A 132 -40.17 34.44 8.76
C ALA A 132 -40.15 34.87 10.24
N LYS A 133 -41.33 34.87 10.87
CA LYS A 133 -41.49 35.01 12.31
C LYS A 133 -41.75 33.63 12.91
N SER A 134 -40.99 33.25 13.93
CA SER A 134 -41.29 32.06 14.72
C SER A 134 -42.54 32.27 15.58
N ALA A 135 -43.09 31.18 16.13
CA ALA A 135 -44.26 31.23 17.00
C ALA A 135 -44.04 32.06 18.29
N ASP A 136 -42.79 32.15 18.77
CA ASP A 136 -42.38 33.00 19.89
C ASP A 136 -41.95 34.43 19.48
N GLY A 137 -42.23 34.82 18.23
CA GLY A 137 -42.05 36.19 17.73
C GLY A 137 -40.64 36.57 17.29
N LYS A 138 -39.70 35.62 17.26
CA LYS A 138 -38.33 35.86 16.79
C LYS A 138 -38.27 35.93 15.27
N ASP A 139 -37.41 36.79 14.76
CA ASP A 139 -37.07 36.81 13.35
C ASP A 139 -36.16 35.62 13.03
N VAL A 140 -36.51 34.85 12.01
CA VAL A 140 -35.73 33.72 11.50
C VAL A 140 -35.49 33.91 10.00
N GLU A 141 -34.35 33.43 9.52
CA GLU A 141 -33.98 33.46 8.11
C GLU A 141 -33.71 32.03 7.62
N PHE A 142 -34.30 31.70 6.47
CA PHE A 142 -33.97 30.50 5.71
C PHE A 142 -33.21 30.89 4.45
N SER A 143 -32.22 30.10 4.06
CA SER A 143 -31.45 30.32 2.84
C SER A 143 -31.57 29.12 1.90
N ALA A 144 -31.74 29.39 0.60
CA ALA A 144 -31.61 28.39 -0.44
C ALA A 144 -30.67 28.92 -1.53
N SER A 145 -29.76 28.07 -2.01
CA SER A 145 -28.85 28.39 -3.12
C SER A 145 -29.00 27.34 -4.20
N GLY A 146 -29.03 27.78 -5.46
CA GLY A 146 -29.13 26.89 -6.60
C GLY A 146 -28.40 27.43 -7.81
N THR A 147 -27.67 26.55 -8.49
CA THR A 147 -26.94 26.84 -9.72
C THR A 147 -27.60 26.12 -10.89
N VAL A 148 -27.73 26.81 -12.02
CA VAL A 148 -28.22 26.23 -13.28
C VAL A 148 -27.18 26.48 -14.36
N ILE A 149 -26.75 25.43 -15.05
CA ILE A 149 -25.79 25.52 -16.15
C ILE A 149 -26.56 25.80 -17.43
N THR A 150 -26.34 26.99 -17.99
CA THR A 150 -26.98 27.44 -19.24
C THR A 150 -26.22 26.99 -20.48
N PHE A 151 -24.92 26.72 -20.34
CA PHE A 151 -24.06 26.21 -21.40
C PHE A 151 -22.96 25.35 -20.78
N ARG A 152 -22.84 24.09 -21.21
CA ARG A 152 -21.93 23.13 -20.56
C ARG A 152 -20.45 23.36 -20.89
N GLY A 153 -20.12 23.99 -22.02
CA GLY A 153 -18.73 24.15 -22.45
C GLY A 153 -17.94 22.83 -22.37
N PHE A 154 -16.76 22.86 -21.76
CA PHE A 154 -15.92 21.68 -21.56
C PHE A 154 -16.58 20.53 -20.78
N MET A 155 -17.58 20.81 -19.95
CA MET A 155 -18.31 19.77 -19.19
C MET A 155 -19.09 18.82 -20.09
N ALA A 156 -19.35 19.20 -21.35
CA ALA A 156 -19.91 18.27 -22.34
C ALA A 156 -18.97 17.10 -22.68
N ALA A 157 -17.66 17.28 -22.48
CA ALA A 157 -16.65 16.25 -22.73
C ALA A 157 -16.09 15.62 -21.45
N TYR A 158 -15.91 16.41 -20.39
CA TYR A 158 -15.25 15.97 -19.17
C TYR A 158 -15.75 16.68 -17.92
N GLU A 159 -16.03 15.91 -16.87
CA GLU A 159 -16.36 16.40 -15.53
C GLU A 159 -15.38 15.77 -14.55
N GLU A 160 -14.82 16.52 -13.59
CA GLU A 160 -13.99 15.93 -12.54
C GLU A 160 -14.86 15.16 -11.54
N ALA A 161 -14.36 14.02 -11.06
CA ALA A 161 -15.04 13.32 -9.99
C ALA A 161 -14.67 13.93 -8.64
N ALA A 162 -15.63 13.94 -7.71
CA ALA A 162 -15.37 14.27 -6.32
C ALA A 162 -14.52 13.19 -5.61
N ASP A 163 -13.77 13.60 -4.58
CA ASP A 163 -12.99 12.69 -3.73
C ASP A 163 -13.88 11.79 -2.85
N ASP A 164 -15.09 12.25 -2.49
CA ASP A 164 -16.12 11.48 -1.80
C ASP A 164 -17.53 11.75 -2.37
N GLU A 165 -18.50 10.90 -2.02
CA GLU A 165 -19.89 11.03 -2.50
C GLU A 165 -20.66 12.22 -1.88
N LYS A 166 -20.07 12.88 -0.87
CA LYS A 166 -20.71 13.99 -0.15
C LYS A 166 -20.33 15.36 -0.70
N THR A 167 -19.22 15.45 -1.41
CA THR A 167 -18.77 16.68 -2.05
C THR A 167 -19.59 16.91 -3.31
N GLU A 168 -20.29 18.04 -3.38
CA GLU A 168 -20.95 18.45 -4.62
C GLU A 168 -19.91 18.68 -5.72
N THR A 169 -20.20 18.15 -6.90
CA THR A 169 -19.39 18.35 -8.11
C THR A 169 -19.81 19.63 -8.82
N ASP A 170 -18.92 20.19 -9.63
CA ASP A 170 -19.12 21.46 -10.33
C ASP A 170 -20.33 21.46 -11.29
N ASP A 171 -20.84 20.29 -11.67
CA ASP A 171 -21.99 20.07 -12.56
C ASP A 171 -23.34 19.95 -11.83
N ALA A 172 -23.36 19.96 -10.50
CA ALA A 172 -24.59 19.79 -9.71
C ALA A 172 -25.56 20.96 -9.94
N GLU A 173 -26.62 20.70 -10.73
CA GLU A 173 -27.69 21.68 -10.96
C GLU A 173 -28.77 21.60 -9.87
N ARG A 174 -29.04 22.75 -9.25
CA ARG A 174 -30.17 22.94 -8.33
C ARG A 174 -31.03 24.08 -8.83
N ARG A 175 -32.21 23.74 -9.37
CA ARG A 175 -33.15 24.73 -9.90
C ARG A 175 -33.99 25.31 -8.79
N LEU A 176 -33.99 26.64 -8.72
CA LEU A 176 -34.89 27.39 -7.84
C LEU A 176 -36.03 28.00 -8.67
N PRO A 177 -37.24 28.12 -8.08
CA PRO A 177 -38.35 28.79 -8.76
C PRO A 177 -38.05 30.29 -8.95
N PRO A 178 -38.59 30.92 -10.01
CA PRO A 178 -38.48 32.37 -10.18
C PRO A 178 -39.28 33.07 -9.08
N LEU A 179 -38.61 33.90 -8.28
CA LEU A 179 -39.21 34.71 -7.22
C LEU A 179 -38.69 36.15 -7.30
N SER A 180 -39.52 37.09 -6.83
CA SER A 180 -39.20 38.50 -6.68
C SER A 180 -39.15 38.89 -5.20
N VAL A 181 -38.46 39.99 -4.90
CA VAL A 181 -38.44 40.54 -3.53
C VAL A 181 -39.85 40.95 -3.13
N GLY A 182 -40.32 40.44 -1.99
CA GLY A 182 -41.66 40.68 -1.47
C GLY A 182 -42.68 39.58 -1.77
N ASP A 183 -42.33 38.60 -2.61
CA ASP A 183 -43.19 37.44 -2.84
C ASP A 183 -43.41 36.66 -1.55
N SER A 184 -44.67 36.26 -1.30
CA SER A 184 -45.02 35.45 -0.15
C SER A 184 -44.87 33.96 -0.47
N VAL A 185 -44.18 33.22 0.40
CA VAL A 185 -44.02 31.76 0.30
C VAL A 185 -44.61 31.09 1.53
N THR A 186 -45.18 29.89 1.34
CA THR A 186 -45.72 29.08 2.44
C THR A 186 -44.83 27.88 2.69
N ALA A 187 -44.38 27.69 3.92
CA ALA A 187 -43.66 26.48 4.32
C ALA A 187 -44.64 25.29 4.31
N SER A 188 -44.37 24.29 3.47
CA SER A 188 -45.17 23.06 3.41
C SER A 188 -44.84 22.07 4.53
N ALA A 189 -43.58 22.04 4.96
CA ALA A 189 -43.10 21.22 6.05
C ALA A 189 -41.91 21.89 6.75
N LEU A 190 -41.77 21.65 8.05
CA LEU A 190 -40.60 22.00 8.83
C LEU A 190 -40.01 20.71 9.40
N ILE A 191 -38.85 20.31 8.88
CA ILE A 191 -38.16 19.08 9.27
C ILE A 191 -36.92 19.48 10.08
N PRO A 192 -36.88 19.26 11.40
CA PRO A 192 -35.68 19.49 12.17
C PRO A 192 -34.60 18.50 11.71
N GLN A 193 -33.39 19.02 11.49
CA GLN A 193 -32.23 18.21 11.11
C GLN A 193 -31.15 18.37 12.18
N ASP A 194 -30.78 17.24 12.77
CA ASP A 194 -29.63 17.17 13.66
C ASP A 194 -28.37 16.85 12.83
N HIS A 195 -27.32 17.63 13.06
CA HIS A 195 -26.03 17.47 12.39
C HIS A 195 -24.93 17.33 13.43
N SER A 196 -23.94 16.50 13.12
CA SER A 196 -22.68 16.41 13.87
C SER A 196 -21.52 16.77 12.96
N THR A 197 -20.49 17.43 13.51
CA THR A 197 -19.26 17.69 12.77
C THR A 197 -18.59 16.37 12.40
N ASN A 198 -18.23 16.21 11.12
CA ASN A 198 -17.43 15.07 10.69
C ASN A 198 -15.94 15.34 11.00
N PRO A 199 -15.15 14.30 11.34
CA PRO A 199 -13.71 14.45 11.42
C PRO A 199 -13.12 14.72 10.02
N PRO A 200 -11.89 15.26 9.94
CA PRO A 200 -11.18 15.38 8.67
C PRO A 200 -11.11 14.03 7.94
N ALA A 201 -11.38 14.04 6.64
CA ALA A 201 -11.34 12.85 5.83
C ALA A 201 -9.93 12.25 5.79
N ARG A 202 -9.83 10.92 5.85
CA ARG A 202 -8.56 10.22 5.62
C ARG A 202 -8.12 10.40 4.19
N TYR A 203 -6.81 10.33 3.96
CA TYR A 203 -6.27 10.30 2.61
C TYR A 203 -6.72 9.06 1.84
N THR A 204 -7.16 9.24 0.61
CA THR A 204 -7.11 8.23 -0.46
C THR A 204 -5.75 8.26 -1.16
N GLU A 205 -5.44 7.29 -2.01
CA GLU A 205 -4.24 7.38 -2.86
C GLU A 205 -4.21 8.67 -3.70
N ALA A 206 -5.36 9.12 -4.23
CA ALA A 206 -5.45 10.35 -5.01
C ALA A 206 -5.09 11.59 -4.17
N SER A 207 -5.77 11.76 -3.04
CA SER A 207 -5.53 12.91 -2.16
C SER A 207 -4.13 12.90 -1.54
N LEU A 208 -3.52 11.72 -1.30
CA LEU A 208 -2.14 11.63 -0.84
C LEU A 208 -1.15 12.02 -1.94
N VAL A 209 -1.36 11.57 -3.18
CA VAL A 209 -0.54 12.01 -4.33
C VAL A 209 -0.64 13.52 -4.51
N LYS A 210 -1.85 14.10 -4.40
CA LYS A 210 -2.06 15.55 -4.41
C LYS A 210 -1.28 16.25 -3.29
N ALA A 211 -1.36 15.73 -2.07
CA ALA A 211 -0.67 16.28 -0.91
C ALA A 211 0.87 16.22 -1.03
N LEU A 212 1.40 15.16 -1.67
CA LEU A 212 2.82 15.01 -1.98
C LEU A 212 3.28 16.02 -3.04
N GLU A 213 2.51 16.16 -4.12
CA GLU A 213 2.75 17.14 -5.20
C GLU A 213 2.76 18.58 -4.68
N GLU A 214 1.74 18.97 -3.89
CA GLU A 214 1.64 20.31 -3.28
C GLU A 214 2.80 20.65 -2.34
N ARG A 215 3.41 19.62 -1.73
CA ARG A 215 4.58 19.77 -0.85
C ARG A 215 5.90 19.62 -1.58
N GLY A 216 5.91 19.35 -2.88
CA GLY A 216 7.13 19.10 -3.66
C GLY A 216 7.86 17.80 -3.29
N ILE A 217 7.17 16.86 -2.64
CA ILE A 217 7.75 15.59 -2.19
C ILE A 217 7.42 14.51 -3.21
N GLY A 218 8.46 13.85 -3.74
CA GLY A 218 8.32 12.89 -4.81
C GLY A 218 8.17 13.54 -6.19
N ARG A 219 8.08 12.69 -7.20
CA ARG A 219 8.06 13.04 -8.63
C ARG A 219 7.09 12.11 -9.36
N PRO A 220 6.64 12.42 -10.60
CA PRO A 220 5.76 11.55 -11.38
C PRO A 220 6.25 10.10 -11.47
N SER A 221 7.57 9.90 -11.45
CA SER A 221 8.23 8.60 -11.47
C SER A 221 8.17 7.83 -10.14
N THR A 222 7.94 8.50 -9.01
CA THR A 222 8.04 7.91 -7.66
C THR A 222 6.71 7.78 -6.93
N TYR A 223 5.65 8.53 -7.26
CA TYR A 223 4.36 8.47 -6.55
C TYR A 223 3.82 7.04 -6.39
N ALA A 224 3.75 6.28 -7.48
CA ALA A 224 3.26 4.90 -7.43
C ALA A 224 4.14 3.98 -6.57
N SER A 225 5.45 4.17 -6.58
CA SER A 225 6.39 3.38 -5.76
C SER A 225 6.34 3.76 -4.28
N ILE A 226 6.10 5.04 -3.96
CA ILE A 226 5.89 5.49 -2.57
C ILE A 226 4.64 4.80 -2.02
N MET A 227 3.52 4.86 -2.75
CA MET A 227 2.27 4.18 -2.36
C MET A 227 2.48 2.67 -2.17
N GLY A 228 3.12 1.99 -3.12
CA GLY A 228 3.42 0.56 -3.02
C GLY A 228 4.26 0.24 -1.79
N THR A 229 5.30 1.03 -1.53
CA THR A 229 6.25 0.79 -0.43
C THR A 229 5.61 0.91 0.94
N ILE A 230 4.80 1.95 1.18
CA ILE A 230 4.17 2.16 2.49
C ILE A 230 3.10 1.10 2.80
N LEU A 231 2.42 0.59 1.76
CA LEU A 231 1.45 -0.50 1.87
C LEU A 231 2.15 -1.85 2.08
N ASP A 232 3.13 -2.18 1.24
CA ASP A 232 3.82 -3.49 1.28
C ASP A 232 4.61 -3.69 2.57
N ARG A 233 5.11 -2.60 3.17
CA ARG A 233 5.82 -2.64 4.47
C ARG A 233 4.88 -2.61 5.68
N GLY A 234 3.57 -2.49 5.48
CA GLY A 234 2.57 -2.53 6.55
C GLY A 234 2.52 -1.27 7.42
N TYR A 235 3.02 -0.13 6.94
CA TYR A 235 2.84 1.16 7.61
C TYR A 235 1.41 1.68 7.43
N VAL A 236 0.80 1.37 6.29
CA VAL A 236 -0.55 1.81 5.96
C VAL A 236 -1.35 0.61 5.47
N ASN A 237 -2.60 0.52 5.88
CA ASN A 237 -3.59 -0.42 5.37
C ASN A 237 -4.65 0.32 4.55
N LYS A 238 -5.30 -0.37 3.62
CA LYS A 238 -6.47 0.15 2.91
C LYS A 238 -7.76 -0.34 3.56
N ARG A 239 -8.68 0.59 3.83
CA ARG A 239 -10.06 0.28 4.22
C ARG A 239 -11.00 0.98 3.24
N GLY A 240 -11.53 0.21 2.29
CA GLY A 240 -12.14 0.78 1.09
C GLY A 240 -11.09 1.56 0.27
N SER A 241 -11.38 2.83 -0.01
CA SER A 241 -10.44 3.76 -0.68
C SER A 241 -9.51 4.50 0.29
N ALA A 242 -9.79 4.49 1.59
CA ALA A 242 -9.05 5.24 2.59
C ALA A 242 -7.76 4.52 2.99
N LEU A 243 -6.71 5.31 3.18
CA LEU A 243 -5.41 4.93 3.73
C LEU A 243 -5.44 5.13 5.24
N VAL A 244 -5.25 4.05 5.99
CA VAL A 244 -5.27 4.04 7.45
C VAL A 244 -3.87 3.70 7.96
N PRO A 245 -3.20 4.57 8.72
CA PRO A 245 -1.92 4.24 9.33
C PRO A 245 -2.08 3.09 10.33
N THR A 246 -1.08 2.23 10.42
CA THR A 246 -1.00 1.19 11.46
C THR A 246 -0.32 1.74 12.70
N PHE A 247 -0.49 1.09 13.85
CA PHE A 247 0.25 1.47 15.06
C PHE A 247 1.78 1.37 14.87
N LEU A 248 2.26 0.50 13.97
CA LEU A 248 3.66 0.46 13.57
C LEU A 248 4.11 1.77 12.92
N ALA A 249 3.27 2.39 12.08
CA ALA A 249 3.59 3.68 11.51
C ALA A 249 3.73 4.75 12.59
N PHE A 250 2.86 4.78 13.60
CA PHE A 250 3.01 5.72 14.72
C PHE A 250 4.34 5.55 15.46
N ALA A 251 4.73 4.30 15.79
CA ALA A 251 6.00 4.02 16.47
C ALA A 251 7.23 4.44 15.65
N VAL A 252 7.19 4.23 14.33
CA VAL A 252 8.29 4.61 13.43
C VAL A 252 8.31 6.11 13.18
N THR A 253 7.15 6.74 12.97
CA THR A 253 7.06 8.20 12.78
C THR A 253 7.53 8.93 14.02
N ARG A 254 7.08 8.56 15.22
CA ARG A 254 7.55 9.15 16.49
C ARG A 254 9.07 9.02 16.64
N LEU A 255 9.63 7.84 16.36
CA LEU A 255 11.08 7.63 16.41
C LEU A 255 11.83 8.59 15.48
N LEU A 256 11.30 8.77 14.27
CA LEU A 256 11.91 9.65 13.28
C LEU A 256 11.71 11.13 13.63
N GLU A 257 10.57 11.53 14.19
CA GLU A 257 10.32 12.90 14.64
C GLU A 257 11.19 13.25 15.85
N ASP A 258 11.33 12.36 16.83
CA ASP A 258 12.06 12.62 18.07
C ASP A 258 13.59 12.62 17.86
N HIS A 259 14.11 11.77 16.97
CA HIS A 259 15.56 11.59 16.79
C HIS A 259 16.12 12.04 15.43
N PHE A 260 15.25 12.20 14.44
CA PHE A 260 15.64 12.49 13.06
C PHE A 260 14.72 13.55 12.42
N ALA A 261 14.16 14.48 13.20
CA ALA A 261 13.14 15.45 12.78
C ALA A 261 13.44 16.07 11.40
N HIS A 262 14.69 16.48 11.20
CA HIS A 262 15.14 17.09 9.95
C HIS A 262 15.00 16.16 8.73
N LEU A 263 15.19 14.84 8.86
CA LEU A 263 15.05 13.88 7.76
C LEU A 263 13.60 13.61 7.37
N VAL A 264 12.64 13.92 8.24
CA VAL A 264 11.20 13.75 7.97
C VAL A 264 10.47 15.08 7.81
N ASP A 265 11.18 16.19 7.88
CA ASP A 265 10.66 17.51 7.56
C ASP A 265 10.28 17.61 6.07
N TYR A 266 9.12 18.21 5.82
CA TYR A 266 8.57 18.31 4.47
C TYR A 266 9.41 19.22 3.58
N ASN A 267 9.89 20.35 4.10
CA ASN A 267 10.67 21.30 3.32
C ASN A 267 12.05 20.75 3.01
N PHE A 268 12.67 20.06 3.97
CA PHE A 268 13.94 19.39 3.73
C PHE A 268 13.81 18.35 2.62
N THR A 269 12.77 17.50 2.69
CA THR A 269 12.53 16.47 1.68
C THR A 269 12.30 17.09 0.30
N ALA A 270 11.51 18.16 0.21
CA ALA A 270 11.30 18.89 -1.04
C ALA A 270 12.60 19.51 -1.57
N SER A 271 13.43 20.09 -0.70
CA SER A 271 14.73 20.66 -1.07
C SER A 271 15.71 19.59 -1.59
N MET A 272 15.57 18.35 -1.10
CA MET A 272 16.38 17.23 -1.54
C MET A 272 16.07 16.86 -2.99
N GLU A 273 14.79 16.83 -3.34
CA GLU A 273 14.34 16.58 -4.70
C GLU A 273 14.75 17.72 -5.65
N ASP A 274 14.61 18.98 -5.22
CA ASP A 274 15.11 20.14 -5.98
C ASP A 274 16.64 20.03 -6.21
N GLY A 275 17.40 19.58 -5.21
CA GLY A 275 18.84 19.35 -5.34
C GLY A 275 19.19 18.26 -6.36
N LEU A 276 18.39 17.19 -6.45
CA LEU A 276 18.56 16.16 -7.48
C LEU A 276 18.25 16.68 -8.88
N ASP A 277 17.26 17.58 -9.00
CA ASP A 277 16.90 18.23 -10.25
C ASP A 277 18.01 19.18 -10.73
N GLU A 278 18.66 19.93 -9.83
CA GLU A 278 19.82 20.76 -10.16
C GLU A 278 21.02 19.91 -10.64
N ILE A 279 21.23 18.72 -10.05
CA ILE A 279 22.26 17.78 -10.52
C ILE A 279 21.92 17.27 -11.93
N ALA A 280 20.67 16.87 -12.17
CA ALA A 280 20.22 16.39 -13.47
C ALA A 280 20.35 17.45 -14.56
N SER A 281 20.18 18.73 -14.20
CA SER A 281 20.32 19.89 -15.07
C SER A 281 21.78 20.31 -15.31
N GLY A 282 22.74 19.74 -14.58
CA GLY A 282 24.16 20.09 -14.64
C GLY A 282 24.55 21.35 -13.86
N ASN A 283 23.64 21.86 -13.01
CA ASN A 283 23.87 23.06 -12.19
C ASN A 283 24.49 22.75 -10.82
N ALA A 284 24.52 21.47 -10.40
CA ALA A 284 25.12 21.03 -9.15
C ALA A 284 25.97 19.76 -9.32
N ASP A 285 27.05 19.64 -8.53
CA ASP A 285 27.89 18.44 -8.54
C ASP A 285 27.35 17.35 -7.59
N MET A 286 27.14 16.15 -8.15
CA MET A 286 26.60 15.00 -7.42
C MET A 286 27.45 14.60 -6.20
N LYS A 287 28.78 14.60 -6.33
CA LYS A 287 29.66 14.13 -5.25
C LYS A 287 29.69 15.12 -4.10
N GLN A 288 29.71 16.41 -4.40
CA GLN A 288 29.62 17.48 -3.41
C GLN A 288 28.28 17.42 -2.67
N TRP A 289 27.18 17.24 -3.40
CA TRP A 289 25.85 17.10 -2.79
C TRP A 289 25.77 15.90 -1.86
N LEU A 290 26.21 14.70 -2.31
CA LEU A 290 26.25 13.50 -1.48
C LEU A 290 27.17 13.65 -0.26
N SER A 291 28.33 14.30 -0.43
CA SER A 291 29.26 14.57 0.66
C SER A 291 28.62 15.46 1.72
N ARG A 292 27.93 16.52 1.30
CA ARG A 292 27.22 17.42 2.21
C ARG A 292 26.07 16.72 2.93
N PHE A 293 25.27 15.93 2.23
CA PHE A 293 24.19 15.15 2.86
C PHE A 293 24.74 14.15 3.90
N TYR A 294 25.82 13.44 3.57
CA TYR A 294 26.32 12.36 4.41
C TYR A 294 27.21 12.86 5.57
N PHE A 295 28.15 13.76 5.30
CA PHE A 295 29.10 14.28 6.29
C PHE A 295 28.65 15.59 6.94
N GLY A 296 27.70 16.29 6.34
CA GLY A 296 27.21 17.58 6.81
C GLY A 296 27.88 18.77 6.12
N GLY A 297 27.43 19.96 6.50
CA GLY A 297 28.00 21.25 6.12
C GLY A 297 27.78 22.26 7.25
N ASP A 298 28.13 23.53 7.02
CA ASP A 298 28.04 24.59 8.04
C ASP A 298 26.62 24.79 8.59
N ASP A 299 25.60 24.43 7.82
CA ASP A 299 24.17 24.59 8.10
C ASP A 299 23.39 23.26 8.16
N LEU A 300 24.08 22.12 7.99
CA LEU A 300 23.44 20.80 7.93
C LEU A 300 24.22 19.78 8.74
N VAL A 301 23.56 19.16 9.72
CA VAL A 301 24.11 17.99 10.40
C VAL A 301 24.05 16.79 9.45
N GLY A 302 25.20 16.22 9.12
CA GLY A 302 25.29 15.08 8.21
C GLY A 302 24.69 13.80 8.79
N LEU A 303 24.15 12.95 7.91
CA LEU A 303 23.56 11.66 8.27
C LEU A 303 24.51 10.78 9.11
N LYS A 304 25.81 10.80 8.81
CA LYS A 304 26.81 10.01 9.55
C LYS A 304 26.89 10.41 11.03
N THR A 305 26.81 11.71 11.32
CA THR A 305 26.82 12.22 12.70
C THR A 305 25.52 11.85 13.41
N LEU A 306 24.37 12.06 12.74
CA LEU A 306 23.05 11.72 13.27
C LEU A 306 22.93 10.24 13.65
N THR A 307 23.54 9.35 12.89
CA THR A 307 23.50 7.90 13.14
C THR A 307 24.57 7.43 14.14
N GLY A 308 25.62 8.22 14.38
CA GLY A 308 26.70 7.90 15.33
C GLY A 308 26.36 8.24 16.77
N ASP A 309 25.54 9.27 16.99
CA ASP A 309 25.22 9.86 18.30
C ASP A 309 23.79 9.56 18.78
N LEU A 310 23.20 8.43 18.38
CA LEU A 310 21.80 8.10 18.72
C LEU A 310 21.50 7.92 20.23
N GLY A 311 22.49 8.03 21.11
CA GLY A 311 22.32 7.83 22.55
C GLY A 311 21.72 6.45 22.88
N GLU A 312 21.22 6.30 24.10
CA GLU A 312 20.33 5.19 24.43
C GLU A 312 18.89 5.59 24.10
N ILE A 313 18.37 5.07 22.98
CA ILE A 313 16.94 5.20 22.65
C ILE A 313 16.17 4.19 23.48
N ASP A 314 15.26 4.68 24.33
CA ASP A 314 14.30 3.81 24.99
C ASP A 314 13.27 3.31 23.97
N ALA A 315 13.56 2.15 23.38
CA ALA A 315 12.68 1.49 22.42
C ALA A 315 11.30 1.16 23.02
N ARG A 316 11.24 0.95 24.35
CA ARG A 316 9.99 0.67 25.06
C ARG A 316 9.18 1.96 25.14
N ASP A 317 9.75 3.07 25.57
CA ASP A 317 9.04 4.36 25.62
C ASP A 317 8.56 4.83 24.23
N ASN A 318 9.44 4.81 23.22
CA ASN A 318 9.10 5.22 21.86
C ASN A 318 7.92 4.44 21.27
N SER A 319 7.78 3.17 21.65
CA SER A 319 6.73 2.28 21.15
C SER A 319 5.49 2.28 22.05
N THR A 320 5.35 3.25 22.96
CA THR A 320 4.27 3.35 23.94
C THR A 320 3.46 4.62 23.75
N PHE A 321 2.15 4.48 23.74
CA PHE A 321 1.21 5.57 23.52
C PHE A 321 0.10 5.48 24.57
N ALA A 322 -0.18 6.58 25.26
CA ALA A 322 -1.33 6.64 26.17
C ALA A 322 -2.63 6.55 25.37
N VAL A 323 -3.61 5.81 25.89
CA VAL A 323 -4.97 5.73 25.32
C VAL A 323 -5.90 6.54 26.22
N GLY A 324 -6.43 7.64 25.70
CA GLY A 324 -7.21 8.60 26.48
C GLY A 324 -6.32 9.50 27.35
N ASP A 325 -6.80 9.81 28.56
CA ASP A 325 -6.03 10.60 29.53
C ASP A 325 -4.86 9.74 30.09
N PRO A 326 -3.61 10.22 30.05
CA PRO A 326 -2.48 9.53 30.66
C PRO A 326 -2.69 9.12 32.12
N GLY A 327 -3.52 9.85 32.88
CA GLY A 327 -3.89 9.53 34.25
C GLY A 327 -4.67 8.22 34.42
N LEU A 328 -5.28 7.69 33.35
CA LEU A 328 -5.94 6.38 33.36
C LEU A 328 -4.94 5.21 33.37
N GLY A 329 -3.67 5.45 33.03
CA GLY A 329 -2.63 4.42 33.01
C GLY A 329 -2.79 3.36 31.90
N ILE A 330 -3.69 3.58 30.94
CA ILE A 330 -3.90 2.68 29.80
C ILE A 330 -2.89 3.03 28.70
N ASN A 331 -2.04 2.07 28.38
CA ASN A 331 -0.98 2.24 27.38
C ASN A 331 -1.12 1.24 26.25
N LEU A 332 -1.10 1.74 25.01
CA LEU A 332 -0.86 0.95 23.82
C LEU A 332 0.65 0.77 23.63
N ARG A 333 1.10 -0.46 23.43
CA ARG A 333 2.47 -0.78 23.05
C ARG A 333 2.57 -1.51 21.73
N VAL A 334 3.52 -1.09 20.91
CA VAL A 334 3.83 -1.73 19.61
C VAL A 334 5.00 -2.68 19.79
N GLY A 335 4.69 -3.98 19.94
CA GLY A 335 5.70 -5.03 20.13
C GLY A 335 6.07 -5.78 18.86
N LYS A 336 7.07 -6.66 18.96
CA LYS A 336 7.51 -7.57 17.89
C LYS A 336 6.37 -8.43 17.32
N PHE A 337 5.37 -8.76 18.14
CA PHE A 337 4.27 -9.65 17.78
C PHE A 337 2.98 -8.92 17.40
N GLY A 338 2.98 -7.59 17.43
CA GLY A 338 1.81 -6.74 17.18
C GLY A 338 1.55 -5.74 18.30
N PRO A 339 0.54 -4.87 18.12
CA PRO A 339 0.09 -3.94 19.13
C PRO A 339 -0.67 -4.66 20.25
N TYR A 340 -0.47 -4.23 21.49
CA TYR A 340 -1.21 -4.69 22.67
C TYR A 340 -1.40 -3.55 23.65
N LEU A 341 -2.48 -3.59 24.42
CA LEU A 341 -2.72 -2.72 25.55
C LEU A 341 -2.06 -3.30 26.80
N GLU A 342 -1.61 -2.43 27.68
CA GLU A 342 -1.27 -2.77 29.05
C GLU A 342 -1.74 -1.68 30.01
N ARG A 343 -2.14 -2.09 31.22
CA ARG A 343 -2.37 -1.22 32.37
C ARG A 343 -1.95 -1.94 33.64
N GLU A 344 -1.63 -1.17 34.67
CA GLU A 344 -1.41 -1.70 36.01
C GLU A 344 -2.68 -1.51 36.83
N THR A 345 -3.18 -2.58 37.45
CA THR A 345 -4.39 -2.55 38.28
C THR A 345 -4.11 -3.36 39.54
N GLU A 346 -4.24 -2.73 40.71
CA GLU A 346 -3.99 -3.38 42.01
C GLU A 346 -2.60 -4.05 42.14
N GLY A 347 -1.60 -3.56 41.41
CA GLY A 347 -0.23 -4.10 41.39
C GLY A 347 -0.04 -5.27 40.42
N GLU A 348 -1.07 -5.67 39.67
CA GLU A 348 -0.99 -6.66 38.60
C GLU A 348 -0.98 -5.98 37.22
N LEU A 349 -0.14 -6.50 36.31
CA LEU A 349 -0.06 -6.02 34.95
C LEU A 349 -1.09 -6.74 34.06
N GLN A 350 -2.16 -6.03 33.71
CA GLN A 350 -3.15 -6.53 32.76
C GLN A 350 -2.71 -6.23 31.33
N ARG A 351 -2.92 -7.17 30.41
CA ARG A 351 -2.60 -7.00 28.97
C ARG A 351 -3.73 -7.49 28.09
N ALA A 352 -3.96 -6.78 26.98
CA ALA A 352 -4.91 -7.20 25.96
C ALA A 352 -4.32 -7.04 24.56
N ASN A 353 -4.54 -8.01 23.66
CA ASN A 353 -4.08 -7.89 22.28
C ASN A 353 -4.96 -6.88 21.53
N VAL A 354 -4.34 -6.03 20.70
CA VAL A 354 -5.08 -5.13 19.81
C VAL A 354 -5.14 -5.74 18.41
N PRO A 355 -6.33 -5.87 17.80
CA PRO A 355 -6.46 -6.36 16.44
C PRO A 355 -5.66 -5.52 15.45
N MET A 356 -4.97 -6.17 14.50
CA MET A 356 -4.13 -5.47 13.52
C MET A 356 -4.91 -4.61 12.51
N ASP A 357 -6.20 -4.86 12.36
CA ASP A 357 -7.13 -4.17 11.48
C ASP A 357 -7.92 -3.06 12.18
N LEU A 358 -7.84 -2.96 13.51
CA LEU A 358 -8.40 -1.84 14.26
C LEU A 358 -7.70 -0.54 13.85
N ALA A 359 -8.46 0.45 13.40
CA ALA A 359 -7.88 1.75 13.06
C ALA A 359 -7.46 2.50 14.33
N PRO A 360 -6.35 3.27 14.31
CA PRO A 360 -5.88 3.98 15.50
C PRO A 360 -6.90 4.93 16.13
N ASP A 361 -7.74 5.58 15.32
CA ASP A 361 -8.83 6.47 15.79
C ASP A 361 -10.04 5.72 16.37
N GLU A 362 -10.14 4.41 16.16
CA GLU A 362 -11.18 3.55 16.77
C GLU A 362 -10.73 2.99 18.13
N LEU A 363 -9.46 3.15 18.52
CA LEU A 363 -8.96 2.73 19.83
C LEU A 363 -9.28 3.80 20.88
N THR A 364 -10.56 3.85 21.28
CA THR A 364 -11.02 4.71 22.38
C THR A 364 -10.78 4.04 23.75
N VAL A 365 -11.01 4.78 24.84
CA VAL A 365 -10.95 4.23 26.20
C VAL A 365 -11.97 3.11 26.38
N GLU A 366 -13.20 3.32 25.89
CA GLU A 366 -14.26 2.31 25.91
C GLU A 366 -13.82 1.05 25.15
N LYS A 367 -13.19 1.24 23.98
CA LYS A 367 -12.67 0.11 23.20
C LYS A 367 -11.54 -0.61 23.92
N ALA A 368 -10.68 0.11 24.63
CA ALA A 368 -9.63 -0.49 25.43
C ALA A 368 -10.19 -1.33 26.60
N GLU A 369 -11.22 -0.83 27.29
CA GLU A 369 -11.92 -1.59 28.35
C GLU A 369 -12.57 -2.86 27.80
N GLU A 370 -13.23 -2.78 26.64
CA GLU A 370 -13.76 -3.97 25.95
C GLU A 370 -12.65 -5.01 25.71
N LEU A 371 -11.48 -4.58 25.24
CA LEU A 371 -10.35 -5.46 24.97
C LEU A 371 -9.75 -6.05 26.26
N PHE A 372 -9.69 -5.30 27.35
CA PHE A 372 -9.25 -5.81 28.66
C PHE A 372 -10.24 -6.80 29.28
N ALA A 373 -11.53 -6.64 29.02
CA ALA A 373 -12.56 -7.57 29.47
C ALA A 373 -12.50 -8.91 28.71
N ILE A 374 -11.85 -8.96 27.54
CA ILE A 374 -11.61 -10.23 26.85
C ILE A 374 -10.62 -11.05 27.69
N PRO A 375 -10.97 -12.30 28.05
CA PRO A 375 -10.09 -13.19 28.78
C PRO A 375 -8.73 -13.32 28.07
N SER A 376 -7.70 -12.81 28.73
CA SER A 376 -6.32 -12.89 28.26
C SER A 376 -5.59 -13.89 29.15
N GLY A 377 -5.28 -15.07 28.63
CA GLY A 377 -4.61 -16.09 29.42
C GLY A 377 -4.23 -17.34 28.64
N GLU A 378 -3.34 -18.12 29.24
CA GLU A 378 -3.10 -19.52 28.90
C GLU A 378 -4.04 -20.36 29.74
N ARG A 379 -5.05 -20.96 29.12
CA ARG A 379 -5.99 -21.87 29.77
C ARG A 379 -5.67 -23.29 29.36
N GLU A 380 -5.27 -24.11 30.32
CA GLU A 380 -5.07 -25.54 30.10
C GLU A 380 -6.41 -26.24 29.90
N LEU A 381 -6.53 -26.96 28.78
CA LEU A 381 -7.75 -27.68 28.41
C LEU A 381 -7.67 -29.16 28.80
N GLY A 382 -6.46 -29.71 28.93
CA GLY A 382 -6.19 -31.10 29.28
C GLY A 382 -5.14 -31.74 28.37
N GLU A 383 -4.93 -33.04 28.51
CA GLU A 383 -3.97 -33.81 27.70
C GLU A 383 -4.62 -34.42 26.45
N HIS A 384 -3.90 -34.38 25.32
CA HIS A 384 -4.31 -35.06 24.11
C HIS A 384 -4.20 -36.59 24.29
N PRO A 385 -5.28 -37.37 24.12
CA PRO A 385 -5.27 -38.82 24.41
C PRO A 385 -4.24 -39.62 23.61
N GLU A 386 -4.07 -39.29 22.33
CA GLU A 386 -3.12 -39.99 21.44
C GLU A 386 -1.69 -39.46 21.50
N TRP A 387 -1.50 -38.15 21.71
CA TRP A 387 -0.17 -37.52 21.63
C TRP A 387 0.51 -37.40 23.01
N GLY A 388 -0.25 -37.54 24.10
CA GLY A 388 0.28 -37.43 25.47
C GLY A 388 0.86 -36.05 25.79
N VAL A 389 0.39 -35.00 25.11
CA VAL A 389 0.84 -33.61 25.30
C VAL A 389 -0.31 -32.75 25.81
N SER A 390 0.00 -31.79 26.69
CA SER A 390 -0.99 -30.83 27.18
C SER A 390 -1.42 -29.88 26.07
N ILE A 391 -2.72 -29.61 26.00
CA ILE A 391 -3.35 -28.67 25.07
C ILE A 391 -3.79 -27.43 25.85
N VAL A 392 -3.42 -26.26 25.33
CA VAL A 392 -3.73 -24.97 25.94
C VAL A 392 -4.43 -24.05 24.95
N ALA A 393 -5.40 -23.30 25.43
CA ALA A 393 -6.01 -22.18 24.71
C ALA A 393 -5.29 -20.88 25.09
N LYS A 394 -4.95 -20.06 24.09
CA LYS A 394 -4.19 -18.81 24.23
C LYS A 394 -4.80 -17.70 23.40
N SER A 395 -4.65 -16.46 23.85
CA SER A 395 -4.90 -15.27 23.02
C SER A 395 -3.64 -14.88 22.24
N GLY A 396 -3.73 -14.78 20.92
CA GLY A 396 -2.60 -14.44 20.04
C GLY A 396 -2.89 -13.26 19.11
N ARG A 397 -1.86 -12.84 18.37
CA ARG A 397 -1.93 -11.70 17.41
C ARG A 397 -2.97 -11.80 16.30
N TYR A 398 -3.48 -13.01 16.04
CA TYR A 398 -4.48 -13.29 15.01
C TYR A 398 -5.82 -13.76 15.61
N GLY A 399 -6.02 -13.56 16.91
CA GLY A 399 -7.16 -14.08 17.66
C GLY A 399 -6.79 -15.23 18.60
N ALA A 400 -7.79 -15.75 19.29
CA ALA A 400 -7.64 -16.90 20.16
C ALA A 400 -7.26 -18.16 19.37
N TYR A 401 -6.42 -19.01 19.94
CA TYR A 401 -5.98 -20.25 19.30
C TYR A 401 -5.70 -21.33 20.36
N VAL A 402 -5.78 -22.59 19.96
CA VAL A 402 -5.31 -23.73 20.74
C VAL A 402 -3.94 -24.18 20.24
N THR A 403 -3.09 -24.63 21.13
CA THR A 403 -1.76 -25.16 20.81
C THR A 403 -1.41 -26.30 21.74
N GLU A 404 -0.61 -27.24 21.26
CA GLU A 404 0.04 -28.21 22.13
C GLU A 404 1.24 -27.58 22.85
N VAL A 405 1.52 -28.08 24.04
CA VAL A 405 2.72 -27.78 24.84
C VAL A 405 3.73 -28.89 24.61
N LEU A 406 4.83 -28.57 23.92
CA LEU A 406 5.90 -29.54 23.67
C LEU A 406 6.69 -29.82 24.97
N PRO A 407 7.04 -31.10 25.25
CA PRO A 407 7.84 -31.46 26.43
C PRO A 407 9.19 -30.73 26.48
N GLU A 408 9.67 -30.43 27.70
CA GLU A 408 11.01 -29.87 27.90
C GLU A 408 12.09 -30.77 27.27
N GLY A 409 12.94 -30.18 26.42
CA GLY A 409 13.98 -30.90 25.66
C GLY A 409 13.61 -31.26 24.22
N SER A 410 12.38 -30.96 23.77
CA SER A 410 11.98 -31.13 22.37
C SER A 410 12.91 -30.38 21.40
N PRO A 411 13.20 -30.94 20.21
CA PRO A 411 14.06 -30.28 19.23
C PRO A 411 13.52 -28.89 18.90
N LYS A 412 14.38 -27.85 18.91
CA LYS A 412 13.98 -26.47 18.56
C LYS A 412 13.42 -26.32 17.13
N THR A 413 13.51 -27.35 16.31
CA THR A 413 12.93 -27.45 14.96
C THR A 413 11.49 -27.96 14.96
N LEU A 414 11.05 -28.64 16.02
CA LEU A 414 9.68 -29.12 16.17
C LEU A 414 8.80 -27.92 16.53
N LYS A 415 7.84 -27.61 15.67
CA LYS A 415 6.86 -26.54 15.93
C LYS A 415 5.63 -27.17 16.56
N PRO A 416 5.06 -26.57 17.63
CA PRO A 416 3.82 -27.05 18.18
C PRO A 416 2.72 -26.95 17.13
N ARG A 417 1.82 -27.93 17.12
CA ARG A 417 0.55 -27.85 16.39
C ARG A 417 -0.30 -26.74 16.99
N THR A 418 -0.86 -25.90 16.11
CA THR A 418 -1.68 -24.76 16.49
C THR A 418 -2.92 -24.70 15.61
N ALA A 419 -4.08 -24.37 16.18
CA ALA A 419 -5.28 -24.11 15.42
C ALA A 419 -6.02 -22.90 15.99
N SER A 420 -6.46 -21.97 15.12
CA SER A 420 -7.23 -20.80 15.55
C SER A 420 -8.63 -21.21 16.00
N LEU A 421 -9.14 -20.56 17.04
CA LEU A 421 -10.56 -20.67 17.41
C LEU A 421 -11.42 -20.07 16.29
N PHE A 422 -12.61 -20.62 16.15
CA PHE A 422 -13.65 -20.11 15.27
C PHE A 422 -14.24 -18.81 15.82
N ALA A 423 -14.86 -18.01 14.97
CA ALA A 423 -15.43 -16.72 15.37
C ALA A 423 -16.56 -16.89 16.42
N SER A 424 -17.24 -18.04 16.41
CA SER A 424 -18.27 -18.40 17.39
C SER A 424 -17.73 -18.97 18.71
N MET A 425 -16.42 -19.29 18.78
CA MET A 425 -15.81 -19.90 19.96
C MET A 425 -15.20 -18.85 20.89
N ASN A 426 -15.39 -19.03 22.19
CA ASN A 426 -14.78 -18.19 23.22
C ASN A 426 -13.65 -18.94 23.94
N LEU A 427 -12.57 -18.22 24.27
CA LEU A 427 -11.45 -18.73 25.04
C LEU A 427 -11.88 -19.33 26.39
N ASP A 428 -12.96 -18.83 27.01
CA ASP A 428 -13.44 -19.33 28.30
C ASP A 428 -14.29 -20.60 28.20
N THR A 429 -14.98 -20.79 27.07
CA THR A 429 -15.94 -21.88 26.90
C THR A 429 -15.40 -23.01 26.05
N VAL A 430 -14.31 -22.80 25.30
CA VAL A 430 -13.72 -23.83 24.43
C VAL A 430 -13.36 -25.07 25.25
N THR A 431 -13.74 -26.25 24.78
CA THR A 431 -13.47 -27.52 25.47
C THR A 431 -12.25 -28.22 24.89
N LEU A 432 -11.75 -29.25 25.59
CA LEU A 432 -10.70 -30.12 25.03
C LEU A 432 -11.16 -30.76 23.72
N ASP A 433 -12.41 -31.23 23.64
CA ASP A 433 -12.96 -31.84 22.42
C ASP A 433 -12.98 -30.88 21.24
N ASP A 434 -13.36 -29.61 21.47
CA ASP A 434 -13.30 -28.57 20.43
C ASP A 434 -11.86 -28.34 19.98
N ALA A 435 -10.91 -28.27 20.92
CA ALA A 435 -9.51 -28.08 20.62
C ALA A 435 -8.91 -29.22 19.79
N LEU A 436 -9.26 -30.47 20.12
CA LEU A 436 -8.84 -31.66 19.38
C LEU A 436 -9.39 -31.64 17.95
N ARG A 437 -10.66 -31.25 17.76
CA ARG A 437 -11.25 -31.07 16.43
C ARG A 437 -10.51 -30.01 15.63
N LEU A 438 -10.19 -28.87 16.23
CA LEU A 438 -9.44 -27.80 15.57
C LEU A 438 -8.02 -28.23 15.20
N LEU A 439 -7.32 -28.94 16.09
CA LEU A 439 -5.94 -29.43 15.87
C LEU A 439 -5.86 -30.58 14.85
N SER A 440 -6.99 -31.22 14.53
CA SER A 440 -7.08 -32.21 13.45
C SER A 440 -7.13 -31.61 12.05
N LEU A 441 -7.29 -30.28 11.93
CA LEU A 441 -7.27 -29.61 10.64
C LEU A 441 -5.84 -29.54 10.08
N PRO A 442 -5.66 -29.74 8.75
CA PRO A 442 -6.69 -29.85 7.71
C PRO A 442 -7.41 -31.22 7.68
N ARG A 443 -8.73 -31.22 7.55
CA ARG A 443 -9.54 -32.46 7.40
C ARG A 443 -9.58 -32.87 5.92
N VAL A 444 -9.27 -34.12 5.62
CA VAL A 444 -9.47 -34.68 4.29
C VAL A 444 -10.96 -34.96 4.08
N VAL A 445 -11.56 -34.31 3.08
CA VAL A 445 -12.98 -34.52 2.70
C VAL A 445 -13.11 -35.76 1.81
N GLY A 446 -12.14 -35.98 0.93
CA GLY A 446 -12.06 -37.13 0.04
C GLY A 446 -11.10 -36.90 -1.12
N ILE A 447 -11.02 -37.87 -2.03
CA ILE A 447 -10.24 -37.78 -3.26
C ILE A 447 -11.22 -37.50 -4.40
N ASP A 448 -10.92 -36.52 -5.25
CA ASP A 448 -11.73 -36.24 -6.43
C ASP A 448 -11.56 -37.38 -7.47
N PRO A 449 -12.63 -38.07 -7.88
CA PRO A 449 -12.53 -39.16 -8.85
C PRO A 449 -12.05 -38.75 -10.25
N SER A 450 -12.14 -37.46 -10.60
CA SER A 450 -11.80 -36.97 -11.94
C SER A 450 -10.30 -36.76 -12.17
N ASP A 451 -9.54 -36.40 -11.13
CA ASP A 451 -8.11 -36.11 -11.23
C ASP A 451 -7.27 -36.65 -10.07
N GLU A 452 -7.87 -37.52 -9.24
CA GLU A 452 -7.23 -38.20 -8.09
C GLU A 452 -6.61 -37.23 -7.05
N GLN A 453 -6.99 -35.95 -7.07
CA GLN A 453 -6.47 -34.98 -6.11
C GLN A 453 -7.25 -35.02 -4.79
N GLU A 454 -6.51 -34.97 -3.69
CA GLU A 454 -7.07 -34.85 -2.34
C GLU A 454 -7.71 -33.48 -2.13
N ILE A 455 -8.95 -33.49 -1.64
CA ILE A 455 -9.68 -32.30 -1.21
C ILE A 455 -9.59 -32.22 0.31
N THR A 456 -9.00 -31.13 0.80
CA THR A 456 -8.91 -30.82 2.23
C THR A 456 -9.77 -29.61 2.57
N VAL A 457 -10.29 -29.58 3.79
CA VAL A 457 -11.01 -28.43 4.36
C VAL A 457 -10.32 -27.94 5.62
N GLN A 458 -10.17 -26.63 5.74
CA GLN A 458 -9.47 -25.98 6.86
C GLN A 458 -9.96 -24.55 7.06
N ASN A 459 -9.65 -23.97 8.22
CA ASN A 459 -9.88 -22.55 8.49
C ASN A 459 -8.61 -21.73 8.24
N GLY A 460 -8.76 -20.55 7.65
CA GLY A 460 -7.66 -19.62 7.38
C GLY A 460 -7.94 -18.22 7.87
N ARG A 461 -7.00 -17.29 7.62
CA ARG A 461 -7.16 -15.87 7.99
C ARG A 461 -8.45 -15.22 7.48
N TYR A 462 -8.97 -15.70 6.35
CA TYR A 462 -10.15 -15.14 5.67
C TYR A 462 -11.39 -16.04 5.83
N GLY A 463 -11.39 -16.94 6.82
CA GLY A 463 -12.46 -17.88 7.07
C GLY A 463 -12.23 -19.25 6.41
N PRO A 464 -13.28 -20.09 6.42
CA PRO A 464 -13.20 -21.51 6.06
C PRO A 464 -13.08 -21.71 4.54
N TYR A 465 -12.26 -22.67 4.12
CA TYR A 465 -12.05 -22.95 2.71
C TYR A 465 -11.67 -24.41 2.41
N LEU A 466 -12.06 -24.85 1.21
CA LEU A 466 -11.61 -26.09 0.57
C LEU A 466 -10.33 -25.85 -0.22
N LYS A 467 -9.47 -26.87 -0.27
CA LYS A 467 -8.25 -26.89 -1.07
C LYS A 467 -8.09 -28.23 -1.78
N LYS A 468 -7.92 -28.15 -3.11
CA LYS A 468 -7.68 -29.26 -4.03
C LYS A 468 -6.44 -28.91 -4.85
N GLY A 469 -5.31 -29.51 -4.50
CA GLY A 469 -4.00 -29.14 -5.07
C GLY A 469 -3.67 -27.65 -4.88
N THR A 470 -3.76 -26.87 -5.96
CA THR A 470 -3.55 -25.40 -5.95
C THR A 470 -4.83 -24.58 -6.02
N ASP A 471 -5.99 -25.21 -6.24
CA ASP A 471 -7.29 -24.53 -6.25
C ASP A 471 -7.88 -24.47 -4.83
N SER A 472 -8.37 -23.30 -4.45
CA SER A 472 -8.97 -23.04 -3.14
C SER A 472 -10.30 -22.33 -3.32
N ARG A 473 -11.32 -22.78 -2.58
CA ARG A 473 -12.70 -22.27 -2.65
C ARG A 473 -13.19 -21.95 -1.24
N THR A 474 -13.66 -20.72 -1.04
CA THR A 474 -14.24 -20.30 0.25
C THR A 474 -15.60 -20.95 0.44
N ILE A 475 -15.91 -21.35 1.68
CA ILE A 475 -17.21 -21.91 2.06
C ILE A 475 -17.94 -20.95 3.00
N ALA A 476 -19.27 -21.10 3.10
CA ALA A 476 -20.13 -20.08 3.69
C ALA A 476 -20.01 -19.94 5.21
N SER A 477 -19.70 -21.02 5.92
CA SER A 477 -19.64 -21.03 7.40
C SER A 477 -18.60 -22.01 7.93
N GLU A 478 -18.15 -21.76 9.16
CA GLU A 478 -17.16 -22.59 9.86
C GLU A 478 -17.73 -23.98 10.20
N ASP A 479 -19.04 -24.10 10.38
CA ASP A 479 -19.73 -25.39 10.61
C ASP A 479 -19.51 -26.38 9.45
N LEU A 480 -19.43 -25.86 8.21
CA LEU A 480 -19.18 -26.68 7.02
C LEU A 480 -17.79 -27.31 7.03
N ILE A 481 -16.82 -26.83 7.82
CA ILE A 481 -15.50 -27.46 7.90
C ILE A 481 -15.63 -28.94 8.30
N PHE A 482 -16.51 -29.24 9.25
CA PHE A 482 -16.71 -30.59 9.75
C PHE A 482 -17.84 -31.34 9.05
N ALA A 483 -18.85 -30.63 8.53
CA ALA A 483 -20.03 -31.24 7.92
C ALA A 483 -19.90 -31.51 6.41
N ILE A 484 -19.07 -30.75 5.68
CA ILE A 484 -19.06 -30.80 4.22
C ILE A 484 -18.70 -32.19 3.69
N THR A 485 -19.47 -32.68 2.73
CA THR A 485 -19.28 -33.97 2.08
C THR A 485 -18.45 -33.84 0.80
N LEU A 486 -17.97 -34.97 0.28
CA LEU A 486 -17.24 -34.98 -0.99
C LEU A 486 -18.11 -34.44 -2.14
N ASP A 487 -19.38 -34.85 -2.21
CA ASP A 487 -20.30 -34.43 -3.28
C ASP A 487 -20.55 -32.91 -3.26
N GLU A 488 -20.71 -32.32 -2.08
CA GLU A 488 -20.86 -30.87 -1.93
C GLU A 488 -19.57 -30.11 -2.28
N ALA A 489 -18.41 -30.65 -1.90
CA ALA A 489 -17.12 -30.08 -2.28
C ALA A 489 -16.93 -30.11 -3.81
N LEU A 490 -17.27 -31.23 -4.46
CA LEU A 490 -17.24 -31.37 -5.91
C LEU A 490 -18.19 -30.39 -6.60
N ALA A 491 -19.40 -30.18 -6.05
CA ALA A 491 -20.34 -29.18 -6.56
C ALA A 491 -19.79 -27.75 -6.50
N ILE A 492 -19.06 -27.41 -5.42
CA ILE A 492 -18.38 -26.10 -5.28
C ILE A 492 -17.24 -25.96 -6.29
N TYR A 493 -16.48 -27.03 -6.55
CA TYR A 493 -15.42 -27.03 -7.55
C TYR A 493 -15.95 -26.97 -9.00
N ALA A 494 -17.14 -27.52 -9.26
CA ALA A 494 -17.81 -27.44 -10.55
C ALA A 494 -18.30 -26.02 -10.88
N GLN A 495 -18.56 -25.19 -9.86
CA GLN A 495 -18.91 -23.79 -10.10
C GLN A 495 -17.70 -22.99 -10.63
N PRO A 496 -17.90 -22.10 -11.61
CA PRO A 496 -16.84 -21.22 -12.08
C PRO A 496 -16.35 -20.34 -10.93
N LYS A 497 -15.03 -20.16 -10.84
CA LYS A 497 -14.39 -19.47 -9.73
C LYS A 497 -14.80 -18.00 -9.70
N GLN A 498 -15.70 -17.64 -8.79
CA GLN A 498 -16.10 -16.25 -8.57
C GLN A 498 -14.99 -15.54 -7.77
N ARG A 499 -14.30 -14.62 -8.45
CA ARG A 499 -13.14 -13.77 -8.05
C ARG A 499 -11.73 -14.36 -8.17
N GLY A 500 -11.01 -13.84 -9.17
CA GLY A 500 -9.76 -13.12 -8.90
C GLY A 500 -8.44 -13.86 -9.12
N ARG A 501 -8.39 -14.97 -9.86
CA ARG A 501 -7.10 -15.56 -10.27
C ARG A 501 -7.08 -15.87 -11.77
N ARG A 502 -6.28 -15.07 -12.48
CA ARG A 502 -5.84 -15.27 -13.87
C ARG A 502 -5.47 -16.75 -14.06
N ALA A 503 -5.99 -17.37 -15.11
CA ALA A 503 -5.44 -18.63 -15.64
C ALA A 503 -3.92 -18.47 -15.83
N ALA A 504 -3.16 -19.58 -15.74
CA ALA A 504 -1.73 -19.56 -16.02
C ALA A 504 -1.50 -18.86 -17.36
N ALA A 505 -0.85 -17.70 -17.32
CA ALA A 505 -0.63 -16.92 -18.52
C ALA A 505 0.25 -17.76 -19.47
N PRO A 506 -0.05 -17.81 -20.78
CA PRO A 506 0.86 -18.38 -21.75
C PRO A 506 2.25 -17.73 -21.62
N PRO A 507 3.35 -18.47 -21.90
CA PRO A 507 4.69 -17.92 -21.82
C PRO A 507 4.80 -16.64 -22.66
N MET A 508 5.48 -15.62 -22.13
CA MET A 508 5.68 -14.34 -22.82
C MET A 508 6.41 -14.53 -24.14
N ARG A 509 7.38 -15.46 -24.17
CA ARG A 509 8.15 -15.79 -25.36
C ARG A 509 8.76 -17.18 -25.25
N ASP A 510 8.72 -17.94 -26.32
CA ASP A 510 9.48 -19.19 -26.48
C ASP A 510 10.86 -18.87 -27.08
N LEU A 511 11.93 -19.38 -26.47
CA LEU A 511 13.31 -19.16 -26.88
C LEU A 511 13.95 -20.38 -27.53
N GLY A 512 13.17 -21.46 -27.73
CA GLY A 512 13.65 -22.70 -28.34
C GLY A 512 14.42 -23.59 -27.36
N ILE A 513 15.22 -24.50 -27.91
CA ILE A 513 15.95 -25.52 -27.14
C ILE A 513 17.35 -25.01 -26.82
N ASP A 514 17.71 -24.99 -25.52
CA ASP A 514 19.07 -24.66 -25.05
C ASP A 514 20.07 -25.71 -25.56
N PRO A 515 21.05 -25.34 -26.42
CA PRO A 515 22.03 -26.28 -26.98
C PRO A 515 22.86 -27.02 -25.93
N SER A 516 23.00 -26.45 -24.73
CA SER A 516 23.81 -27.02 -23.65
C SER A 516 23.08 -28.07 -22.81
N THR A 517 21.74 -27.99 -22.75
CA THR A 517 20.92 -28.88 -21.90
C THR A 517 19.85 -29.65 -22.67
N SER A 518 19.66 -29.36 -23.96
CA SER A 518 18.60 -29.91 -24.81
C SER A 518 17.18 -29.72 -24.24
N LYS A 519 16.98 -28.70 -23.38
CA LYS A 519 15.69 -28.39 -22.76
C LYS A 519 15.02 -27.18 -23.42
N PRO A 520 13.67 -27.16 -23.53
CA PRO A 520 12.94 -26.01 -24.03
C PRO A 520 13.01 -24.87 -23.01
N VAL A 521 13.34 -23.67 -23.48
CA VAL A 521 13.48 -22.47 -22.65
C VAL A 521 12.42 -21.45 -23.04
N VAL A 522 11.72 -20.94 -22.02
CA VAL A 522 10.66 -19.94 -22.19
C VAL A 522 10.82 -18.81 -21.19
N ILE A 523 10.31 -17.63 -21.55
CA ILE A 523 10.18 -16.49 -20.65
C ILE A 523 8.74 -16.47 -20.12
N LYS A 524 8.59 -16.36 -18.80
CA LYS A 524 7.29 -16.30 -18.12
C LYS A 524 7.22 -15.09 -17.19
N GLU A 525 5.99 -14.64 -16.94
CA GLU A 525 5.72 -13.58 -15.97
C GLU A 525 5.59 -14.15 -14.55
N GLY A 526 6.45 -13.68 -13.65
CA GLY A 526 6.48 -14.11 -12.24
C GLY A 526 6.01 -13.01 -11.28
N ARG A 527 5.75 -13.40 -10.03
CA ARG A 527 5.39 -12.46 -8.94
C ARG A 527 6.42 -11.34 -8.73
N PHE A 528 7.67 -11.58 -9.08
CA PHE A 528 8.81 -10.67 -8.90
C PHE A 528 9.34 -10.11 -10.23
N GLY A 529 8.55 -10.22 -11.31
CA GLY A 529 8.92 -9.83 -12.66
C GLY A 529 9.21 -11.02 -13.59
N PRO A 530 9.52 -10.74 -14.87
CA PRO A 530 9.80 -11.74 -15.90
C PRO A 530 11.01 -12.60 -15.55
N TYR A 531 10.92 -13.89 -15.86
CA TYR A 531 12.01 -14.83 -15.64
C TYR A 531 12.12 -15.84 -16.80
N ILE A 532 13.35 -16.24 -17.08
CA ILE A 532 13.71 -17.27 -18.04
C ILE A 532 13.68 -18.62 -17.30
N THR A 533 13.07 -19.63 -17.90
CA THR A 533 12.96 -20.97 -17.31
C THR A 533 13.12 -22.06 -18.36
N ASP A 534 13.86 -23.10 -18.02
CA ASP A 534 13.95 -24.37 -18.77
C ASP A 534 13.06 -25.48 -18.16
N GLY A 535 12.16 -25.10 -17.23
CA GLY A 535 11.34 -26.02 -16.45
C GLY A 535 11.95 -26.47 -15.11
N GLU A 536 13.26 -26.31 -14.92
CA GLU A 536 13.97 -26.75 -13.70
C GLU A 536 14.72 -25.61 -13.01
N THR A 537 15.40 -24.75 -13.78
CA THR A 537 16.13 -23.57 -13.32
C THR A 537 15.40 -22.30 -13.76
N ASN A 538 15.26 -21.36 -12.82
CA ASN A 538 14.65 -20.05 -13.08
C ASN A 538 15.70 -18.94 -12.90
N ALA A 539 15.95 -18.18 -13.96
CA ALA A 539 16.81 -17.00 -13.94
C ALA A 539 15.95 -15.74 -14.12
N THR A 540 16.03 -14.79 -13.19
CA THR A 540 15.35 -13.50 -13.30
C THR A 540 15.90 -12.72 -14.49
N VAL A 541 15.02 -12.15 -15.32
CA VAL A 541 15.45 -11.21 -16.36
C VAL A 541 15.96 -9.94 -15.66
N PRO A 542 17.20 -9.47 -15.93
CA PRO A 542 17.73 -8.26 -15.31
C PRO A 542 16.81 -7.06 -15.55
N SER A 543 16.64 -6.19 -14.55
CA SER A 543 15.74 -5.03 -14.63
C SER A 543 16.10 -4.01 -15.72
N SER A 544 17.32 -4.09 -16.26
CA SER A 544 17.81 -3.27 -17.37
C SER A 544 17.58 -3.90 -18.75
N ALA A 545 17.02 -5.12 -18.82
CA ALA A 545 16.81 -5.86 -20.05
C ALA A 545 15.31 -6.11 -20.28
N ASP A 546 14.86 -5.94 -21.52
CA ASP A 546 13.48 -6.23 -21.91
C ASP A 546 13.32 -7.74 -22.22
N PRO A 547 12.39 -8.45 -21.56
CA PRO A 547 12.15 -9.87 -21.80
C PRO A 547 11.71 -10.21 -23.23
N MET A 548 11.07 -9.27 -23.95
CA MET A 548 10.58 -9.51 -25.30
C MET A 548 11.68 -9.37 -26.35
N THR A 549 12.74 -8.61 -26.09
CA THR A 549 13.87 -8.37 -27.00
C THR A 549 15.18 -9.01 -26.55
N LEU A 550 15.21 -9.64 -25.36
CA LEU A 550 16.37 -10.39 -24.88
C LEU A 550 16.84 -11.41 -25.92
N SER A 551 18.16 -11.41 -26.20
CA SER A 551 18.74 -12.38 -27.14
C SER A 551 18.72 -13.79 -26.55
N VAL A 552 18.53 -14.79 -27.42
CA VAL A 552 18.43 -16.20 -27.04
C VAL A 552 19.71 -16.66 -26.33
N ASP A 553 20.88 -16.31 -26.88
CA ASP A 553 22.17 -16.64 -26.28
C ASP A 553 22.32 -16.02 -24.87
N ARG A 554 21.89 -14.78 -24.68
CA ARG A 554 21.95 -14.11 -23.38
C ARG A 554 21.02 -14.76 -22.36
N ALA A 555 19.87 -15.26 -22.80
CA ALA A 555 18.94 -15.98 -21.95
C ALA A 555 19.51 -17.34 -21.49
N PHE A 556 20.19 -18.05 -22.39
CA PHE A 556 20.92 -19.28 -22.06
C PHE A 556 22.09 -19.01 -21.12
N ASP A 557 22.85 -17.94 -21.33
CA ASP A 557 23.92 -17.52 -20.41
C ASP A 557 23.41 -17.23 -19.00
N LEU A 558 22.25 -16.57 -18.88
CA LEU A 558 21.65 -16.26 -17.58
C LEU A 558 21.19 -17.53 -16.85
N LEU A 559 20.62 -18.49 -17.57
CA LEU A 559 20.29 -19.81 -17.02
C LEU A 559 21.55 -20.59 -16.63
N ALA A 560 22.58 -20.62 -17.48
CA ALA A 560 23.85 -21.29 -17.20
C ALA A 560 24.55 -20.68 -15.98
N ALA A 561 24.58 -19.35 -15.88
CA ALA A 561 25.11 -18.63 -14.71
C ALA A 561 24.31 -18.96 -13.44
N LYS A 562 22.98 -19.12 -13.55
CA LYS A 562 22.12 -19.50 -12.43
C LYS A 562 22.34 -20.95 -11.99
N ARG A 563 22.54 -21.88 -12.93
CA ARG A 563 22.89 -23.29 -12.67
C ARG A 563 24.27 -23.38 -12.01
N ALA A 564 25.26 -22.63 -12.52
CA ALA A 564 26.61 -22.57 -11.98
C ALA A 564 26.67 -21.93 -10.59
N ALA A 565 25.80 -20.96 -10.30
CA ALA A 565 25.70 -20.32 -8.98
C ALA A 565 25.15 -21.26 -7.89
N GLY A 566 24.50 -22.37 -8.27
CA GLY A 566 23.88 -23.33 -7.34
C GLY A 566 22.70 -22.74 -6.54
N PRO A 567 22.00 -23.55 -5.73
CA PRO A 567 20.97 -23.05 -4.83
C PRO A 567 21.59 -22.03 -3.87
N THR A 568 20.94 -20.88 -3.73
CA THR A 568 21.38 -19.86 -2.77
C THR A 568 21.43 -20.51 -1.39
N PRO A 569 22.60 -20.57 -0.72
CA PRO A 569 22.64 -21.15 0.61
C PRO A 569 21.67 -20.36 1.47
N LYS A 570 20.69 -21.07 2.06
CA LYS A 570 19.86 -20.49 3.13
C LYS A 570 20.83 -19.78 4.06
N LYS A 571 20.61 -18.48 4.29
CA LYS A 571 21.29 -17.74 5.36
C LYS A 571 20.87 -18.41 6.66
N VAL A 572 21.58 -19.47 7.04
CA VAL A 572 21.53 -20.07 8.36
C VAL A 572 22.14 -18.99 9.23
N THR A 573 21.32 -18.34 10.05
CA THR A 573 21.80 -17.64 11.23
C THR A 573 22.70 -18.61 11.98
N ALA A 574 24.01 -18.41 11.89
CA ALA A 574 24.96 -19.16 12.69
C ALA A 574 24.62 -18.86 14.16
N LYS A 575 24.02 -19.86 14.80
CA LYS A 575 23.87 -19.92 16.24
C LYS A 575 25.27 -19.84 16.80
N LYS A 576 25.57 -18.74 17.49
CA LYS A 576 26.78 -18.58 18.28
C LYS A 576 26.74 -19.64 19.37
N THR A 577 27.40 -20.78 19.16
CA THR A 577 27.62 -21.78 20.21
C THR A 577 28.67 -21.22 21.15
N THR A 578 28.30 -21.02 22.40
CA THR A 578 29.23 -20.81 23.51
C THR A 578 30.09 -22.05 23.67
N ALA A 579 31.28 -22.02 23.04
CA ALA A 579 32.33 -22.97 23.35
C ALA A 579 32.97 -22.58 24.70
N LYS A 580 32.93 -23.54 25.62
CA LYS A 580 33.52 -23.53 26.95
C LYS A 580 35.02 -23.15 26.83
N LYS A 581 35.42 -22.04 27.45
CA LYS A 581 36.84 -21.64 27.59
C LYS A 581 37.57 -22.68 28.44
N THR A 582 38.36 -23.54 27.80
CA THR A 582 39.51 -24.19 28.43
C THR A 582 40.71 -23.26 28.35
N ALA A 583 41.31 -22.95 29.49
CA ALA A 583 42.53 -22.15 29.59
C ALA A 583 43.68 -22.81 28.84
N ARG A 584 44.38 -22.06 27.98
CA ARG A 584 45.72 -22.45 27.50
C ARG A 584 46.63 -21.23 27.37
N LYS A 585 47.80 -21.42 27.98
CA LYS A 585 48.90 -20.50 28.25
C LYS A 585 49.45 -19.81 27.00
N THR A 586 49.78 -18.54 27.16
CA THR A 586 50.59 -17.69 26.26
C THR A 586 52.01 -18.25 26.09
N PRO A 587 52.54 -18.36 24.86
CA PRO A 587 53.97 -18.53 24.61
C PRO A 587 54.70 -17.18 24.59
N THR A 588 55.87 -17.18 25.22
CA THR A 588 56.82 -16.08 25.39
C THR A 588 57.42 -15.60 24.06
N PRO A 589 57.65 -14.29 23.86
CA PRO A 589 58.36 -13.76 22.69
C PRO A 589 59.89 -13.99 22.75
N PRO A 590 60.58 -14.10 21.59
CA PRO A 590 61.99 -14.49 21.53
C PRO A 590 62.95 -13.37 21.94
N LYS A 591 64.02 -13.77 22.63
CA LYS A 591 65.16 -12.94 23.05
C LYS A 591 65.99 -12.49 21.83
N SER A 592 66.17 -11.18 21.67
CA SER A 592 67.30 -10.61 20.93
C SER A 592 68.33 -10.06 21.92
N THR A 593 69.56 -10.55 21.82
CA THR A 593 70.73 -10.07 22.53
C THR A 593 71.26 -8.79 21.90
N THR A 594 71.48 -7.73 22.69
CA THR A 594 72.62 -6.81 22.51
C THR A 594 72.82 -5.94 23.75
N ALA A 595 74.06 -5.48 23.90
CA ALA A 595 74.73 -5.28 25.16
C ALA A 595 74.49 -3.92 25.86
N ARG A 596 74.72 -3.99 27.17
CA ARG A 596 74.87 -2.99 28.22
C ARG A 596 75.81 -1.82 27.85
N THR A 597 75.37 -0.58 28.10
CA THR A 597 76.20 0.47 28.73
C THR A 597 75.37 1.57 29.42
N VAL A 598 76.01 2.20 30.40
CA VAL A 598 75.46 2.86 31.60
C VAL A 598 75.15 4.38 31.42
N LYS A 599 74.11 4.84 32.15
CA LYS A 599 73.79 6.19 32.68
C LYS A 599 74.57 7.44 32.16
N LYS A 600 73.81 8.48 31.81
CA LYS A 600 73.63 9.71 32.61
C LYS A 600 72.66 10.69 31.92
N LYS A 601 71.67 11.21 32.63
CA LYS A 601 71.19 12.58 32.42
C LYS A 601 70.84 13.21 33.76
N SER A 602 71.58 14.27 34.06
CA SER A 602 71.39 15.20 35.16
C SER A 602 70.18 16.09 34.90
N ALA A 603 69.57 16.54 35.99
CA ALA A 603 68.42 17.41 36.01
C ALA A 603 68.77 18.89 35.78
N ARG A 604 67.75 19.60 35.27
CA ARG A 604 67.18 20.87 35.77
C ARG A 604 67.60 22.20 35.14
N LYS A 605 66.57 23.07 35.18
CA LYS A 605 66.49 24.54 35.06
C LYS A 605 66.14 25.01 33.65
N SER A 606 65.20 25.92 33.43
CA SER A 606 64.51 26.89 34.30
C SER A 606 63.06 27.03 33.84
#